data_AF-A0A7S0FRL3-F1
#
_entry.id   AF-A0A7S0FRL3-F1
#
_cell.length_a   1.000
_cell.length_b   1.000
_cell.length_c   1.000
_cell.angle_alpha   90.00
_cell.angle_beta   90.00
_cell.angle_gamma   90.00
#
_symmetry.space_group_name_H-M   'P 1'
#
loop_
_entity.id
_entity.type
_entity.pdbx_description
1 polymer ?
#
loop_
_entity_poly.entity_id
_entity_poly.type
_entity_poly.pdbx_seq_one_letter_code
_entity_poly.pdbx_strand_id
1 'polypeptide(L)'
;VDLSPKMAEMAAELVRDDGPTPTVPDRMRRCTESARLGLGGIDRLYDGIFIGDLLDLQNAEALDGFGFDMTSFPSSESEPFDLIVSADVLCYFGDMRGVLKSFANRLAVGGDLIFSTETMKAGDYNWVQLQSERYAHCADYVRRMAEDAGLKVVSQMPFTP
;
A
#
# COMPACT_ATOMS: atom_id res chain seq x y z
N VAL A 1 -8.89 -13.91 -10.11
CA VAL A 1 -7.57 -14.58 -9.96
C VAL A 1 -6.94 -14.00 -8.73
N ASP A 2 -6.37 -14.82 -7.84
CA ASP A 2 -5.69 -14.29 -6.66
C ASP A 2 -4.33 -13.68 -7.06
N LEU A 3 -4.19 -12.37 -6.92
CA LEU A 3 -2.98 -11.61 -7.26
C LEU A 3 -1.97 -11.55 -6.10
N SER A 4 -2.33 -12.05 -4.92
CA SER A 4 -1.54 -11.94 -3.69
C SER A 4 -0.10 -12.47 -3.84
N PRO A 5 0.16 -13.63 -4.48
CA PRO A 5 1.53 -14.15 -4.59
C PRO A 5 2.45 -13.25 -5.41
N LYS A 6 1.99 -12.74 -6.56
CA LYS A 6 2.82 -11.89 -7.42
C LYS A 6 3.07 -10.52 -6.79
N MET A 7 2.09 -10.01 -6.05
CA MET A 7 2.22 -8.77 -5.28
C MET A 7 3.19 -8.93 -4.11
N ALA A 8 3.23 -10.11 -3.47
CA ALA A 8 4.23 -10.43 -2.47
C ALA A 8 5.66 -10.49 -3.05
N GLU A 9 5.84 -11.02 -4.26
CA GLU A 9 7.13 -10.98 -4.98
C GLU A 9 7.56 -9.54 -5.28
N MET A 10 6.67 -8.70 -5.83
CA MET A 10 6.98 -7.29 -6.10
C MET A 10 7.27 -6.52 -4.80
N ALA A 11 6.53 -6.81 -3.74
CA ALA A 11 6.80 -6.29 -2.41
C ALA A 11 8.21 -6.65 -1.95
N ALA A 12 8.61 -7.91 -2.12
CA ALA A 12 9.95 -8.40 -1.79
C ALA A 12 11.06 -7.73 -2.64
N GLU A 13 10.79 -7.31 -3.88
CA GLU A 13 11.76 -6.56 -4.71
C GLU A 13 11.88 -5.08 -4.32
N LEU A 14 10.80 -4.47 -3.81
CA LEU A 14 10.82 -3.09 -3.31
C LEU A 14 11.36 -2.99 -1.88
N VAL A 15 11.59 -4.13 -1.23
CA VAL A 15 12.39 -4.19 -0.01
C VAL A 15 13.79 -3.65 -0.31
N ARG A 16 14.03 -2.42 0.11
CA ARG A 16 15.38 -1.86 0.11
C ARG A 16 16.07 -2.26 1.41
N ASP A 17 17.11 -3.08 1.30
CA ASP A 17 18.14 -3.12 2.32
C ASP A 17 18.89 -1.78 2.24
N ASP A 18 18.51 -0.82 3.09
CA ASP A 18 19.16 0.49 3.18
C ASP A 18 20.62 0.39 3.68
N GLY A 19 21.19 -0.81 3.81
CA GLY A 19 22.55 -1.01 4.31
C GLY A 19 22.75 -0.38 5.70
N PRO A 20 23.99 -0.10 6.10
CA PRO A 20 24.29 0.41 7.44
C PRO A 20 23.87 1.88 7.67
N THR A 21 23.44 2.64 6.65
CA THR A 21 23.09 4.07 6.79
C THR A 21 21.78 4.42 6.07
N PRO A 22 20.78 5.04 6.73
CA PRO A 22 19.45 5.18 6.14
C PRO A 22 19.38 6.24 5.07
N THR A 23 18.63 5.90 4.02
CA THR A 23 18.22 6.84 2.99
C THR A 23 17.24 7.90 3.53
N VAL A 24 16.50 7.57 4.62
CA VAL A 24 15.59 8.48 5.35
C VAL A 24 15.91 8.43 6.86
N PRO A 25 16.25 9.58 7.50
CA PRO A 25 16.48 9.64 8.95
C PRO A 25 15.25 9.12 9.73
N ASP A 26 15.47 8.36 10.81
CA ASP A 26 14.41 7.77 11.68
C ASP A 26 13.49 6.71 11.06
N ARG A 27 13.79 6.18 9.87
CA ARG A 27 13.12 4.97 9.38
C ARG A 27 13.40 3.79 10.33
N MET A 28 12.38 3.08 10.81
CA MET A 28 12.51 1.93 11.71
C MET A 28 13.32 0.83 11.01
N ARG A 29 14.60 0.76 11.36
CA ARG A 29 15.59 -0.13 10.75
C ARG A 29 15.53 -1.49 11.41
N ARG A 30 14.76 -2.39 10.83
CA ARG A 30 14.74 -3.81 11.21
C ARG A 30 14.03 -4.01 12.56
N CYS A 31 13.40 -5.18 12.64
CA CYS A 31 12.92 -5.80 13.86
C CYS A 31 13.80 -5.43 15.07
N THR A 32 13.30 -4.55 15.95
CA THR A 32 13.95 -4.14 17.20
C THR A 32 14.39 -5.38 17.97
N GLU A 33 15.44 -5.30 18.79
CA GLU A 33 15.90 -6.46 19.59
C GLU A 33 14.75 -7.03 20.45
N SER A 34 13.90 -6.15 20.98
CA SER A 34 12.66 -6.48 21.68
C SER A 34 11.67 -7.28 20.81
N ALA A 35 11.42 -6.84 19.57
CA ALA A 35 10.55 -7.54 18.63
C ALA A 35 11.16 -8.87 18.16
N ARG A 36 12.48 -8.95 17.99
CA ARG A 36 13.22 -10.19 17.69
C ARG A 36 13.05 -11.22 18.81
N LEU A 37 13.25 -10.81 20.06
CA LEU A 37 13.12 -11.67 21.24
C LEU A 37 11.68 -12.16 21.43
N GLY A 38 10.70 -11.29 21.20
CA GLY A 38 9.28 -11.64 21.30
C GLY A 38 8.79 -12.66 20.28
N LEU A 39 9.53 -12.86 19.17
CA LEU A 39 9.12 -13.70 18.04
C LEU A 39 10.13 -14.81 17.69
N GLY A 40 11.04 -15.15 18.60
CA GLY A 40 11.92 -16.31 18.46
C GLY A 40 13.18 -16.10 17.59
N GLY A 41 13.65 -14.85 17.45
CA GLY A 41 14.97 -14.56 16.84
C GLY A 41 15.00 -14.58 15.31
N ILE A 42 13.85 -14.49 14.64
CA ILE A 42 13.79 -14.40 13.18
C ILE A 42 14.15 -12.96 12.75
N ASP A 43 15.13 -12.83 11.85
CA ASP A 43 15.45 -11.57 11.17
C ASP A 43 14.27 -11.19 10.27
N ARG A 44 13.37 -10.36 10.82
CA ARG A 44 12.28 -9.77 10.06
C ARG A 44 12.73 -8.44 9.48
N LEU A 45 12.33 -8.23 8.23
CA LEU A 45 12.54 -6.98 7.53
C LEU A 45 11.70 -5.84 8.12
N TYR A 46 10.46 -6.13 8.52
CA TYR A 46 9.54 -5.18 9.16
C TYR A 46 9.25 -5.60 10.60
N ASP A 47 9.10 -4.62 11.48
CA ASP A 47 8.76 -4.77 12.90
C ASP A 47 7.32 -5.24 13.14
N GLY A 48 6.44 -5.03 12.17
CA GLY A 48 5.03 -5.37 12.27
C GLY A 48 4.39 -5.66 10.91
N ILE A 49 3.24 -6.34 10.97
CA ILE A 49 2.34 -6.49 9.84
C ILE A 49 0.94 -6.09 10.32
N PHE A 50 0.27 -5.29 9.51
CA PHE A 50 -1.11 -4.91 9.73
C PHE A 50 -1.95 -5.40 8.56
N ILE A 51 -3.09 -6.04 8.85
CA ILE A 51 -4.05 -6.49 7.87
C ILE A 51 -5.38 -5.83 8.24
N GLY A 52 -5.86 -4.93 7.40
CA GLY A 52 -7.10 -4.20 7.65
C GLY A 52 -7.96 -4.05 6.42
N ASP A 53 -9.18 -3.56 6.63
CA ASP A 53 -10.11 -3.24 5.56
C ASP A 53 -9.78 -1.85 4.97
N LEU A 54 -9.80 -1.74 3.64
CA LEU A 54 -9.59 -0.46 2.97
C LEU A 54 -10.64 0.60 3.38
N LEU A 55 -11.83 0.19 3.81
CA LEU A 55 -12.86 1.08 4.33
C LEU A 55 -12.40 1.81 5.60
N ASP A 56 -11.62 1.14 6.45
CA ASP A 56 -11.10 1.73 7.69
C ASP A 56 -9.98 2.74 7.39
N LEU A 57 -9.24 2.53 6.30
CA LEU A 57 -8.20 3.45 5.82
C LEU A 57 -8.75 4.83 5.44
N GLN A 58 -10.00 4.88 4.94
CA GLN A 58 -10.66 6.14 4.56
C GLN A 58 -11.22 6.93 5.75
N ASN A 59 -11.37 6.27 6.91
CA ASN A 59 -12.04 6.83 8.10
C ASN A 59 -11.03 7.16 9.22
N ALA A 60 -9.95 7.89 8.92
CA ALA A 60 -8.89 8.20 9.88
C ALA A 60 -9.32 9.04 11.11
N GLU A 61 -10.59 9.45 11.22
CA GLU A 61 -11.18 10.07 12.42
C GLU A 61 -12.04 9.10 13.26
N ALA A 62 -12.26 7.84 12.84
CA ALA A 62 -13.28 6.97 13.42
C ALA A 62 -12.78 5.80 14.28
N LEU A 63 -11.47 5.66 14.52
CA LEU A 63 -10.92 4.55 15.31
C LEU A 63 -10.06 5.03 16.48
N ASP A 64 -10.63 5.94 17.27
CA ASP A 64 -10.21 6.12 18.66
C ASP A 64 -10.88 5.04 19.52
N GLY A 65 -10.13 3.99 19.80
CA GLY A 65 -10.39 3.03 20.87
C GLY A 65 -11.36 1.90 20.52
N PHE A 66 -10.86 0.66 20.56
CA PHE A 66 -11.08 -0.24 21.70
C PHE A 66 -10.40 -1.58 21.42
N GLY A 67 -9.40 -1.90 22.23
CA GLY A 67 -8.98 -3.28 22.43
C GLY A 67 -8.00 -3.84 21.40
N PHE A 68 -7.42 -4.96 21.82
CA PHE A 68 -6.32 -5.71 21.24
C PHE A 68 -6.74 -6.40 19.92
N ASP A 69 -7.20 -5.63 18.93
CA ASP A 69 -7.66 -6.12 17.63
C ASP A 69 -6.67 -5.74 16.52
N MET A 70 -6.04 -6.75 15.92
CA MET A 70 -5.12 -6.63 14.79
C MET A 70 -5.78 -6.09 13.50
N THR A 71 -7.09 -5.88 13.49
CA THR A 71 -7.85 -5.41 12.32
C THR A 71 -8.18 -3.92 12.35
N SER A 72 -8.02 -3.25 13.50
CA SER A 72 -8.32 -1.81 13.62
C SER A 72 -7.19 -0.96 13.03
N PHE A 73 -7.52 -0.10 12.05
CA PHE A 73 -6.53 0.79 11.45
C PHE A 73 -5.89 1.67 12.52
N PRO A 74 -4.55 1.73 12.56
CA PRO A 74 -3.89 2.48 13.61
C PRO A 74 -4.21 3.98 13.42
N SER A 75 -4.38 4.73 14.52
CA SER A 75 -4.84 6.13 14.48
C SER A 75 -3.89 7.02 13.69
N SER A 76 -4.29 8.25 13.32
CA SER A 76 -3.38 9.20 12.66
C SER A 76 -2.14 9.57 13.48
N GLU A 77 -2.15 9.27 14.79
CA GLU A 77 -1.02 9.43 15.72
C GLU A 77 -0.08 8.20 15.77
N SER A 78 -0.44 7.10 15.09
CA SER A 78 0.41 5.92 14.99
C SER A 78 1.59 6.10 14.03
N GLU A 79 2.64 5.31 14.22
CA GLU A 79 3.79 5.30 13.32
C GLU A 79 3.36 4.98 11.88
N PRO A 80 3.82 5.75 10.89
CA PRO A 80 3.42 5.57 9.51
C PRO A 80 4.05 4.30 8.90
N PHE A 81 3.40 3.72 7.89
CA PHE A 81 3.85 2.47 7.26
C PHE A 81 5.03 2.70 6.31
N ASP A 82 6.04 1.83 6.39
CA ASP A 82 7.15 1.79 5.43
C ASP A 82 6.76 1.22 4.06
N LEU A 83 5.77 0.33 4.03
CA LEU A 83 5.27 -0.34 2.83
C LEU A 83 3.77 -0.61 2.98
N ILE A 84 3.00 -0.22 1.97
CA ILE A 84 1.58 -0.60 1.84
C ILE A 84 1.41 -1.43 0.57
N VAL A 85 0.69 -2.54 0.66
CA VAL A 85 0.36 -3.41 -0.47
C VAL A 85 -1.15 -3.58 -0.57
N SER A 86 -1.72 -3.30 -1.75
CA SER A 86 -3.16 -3.45 -2.03
C SER A 86 -3.40 -4.23 -3.33
N ALA A 87 -3.66 -5.53 -3.21
CA ALA A 87 -3.80 -6.45 -4.33
C ALA A 87 -5.26 -6.81 -4.62
N ASP A 88 -5.72 -6.61 -5.85
CA ASP A 88 -7.10 -6.90 -6.32
C ASP A 88 -8.19 -6.15 -5.53
N VAL A 89 -7.87 -4.94 -5.04
CA VAL A 89 -8.83 -4.08 -4.30
C VAL A 89 -9.14 -2.80 -5.07
N LEU A 90 -8.16 -2.14 -5.69
CA LEU A 90 -8.38 -0.86 -6.37
C LEU A 90 -9.22 -1.01 -7.65
N CYS A 91 -9.40 -2.24 -8.15
CA CYS A 91 -10.34 -2.55 -9.21
C CYS A 91 -11.82 -2.31 -8.80
N TYR A 92 -12.14 -1.96 -7.55
CA TYR A 92 -13.50 -1.58 -7.14
C TYR A 92 -13.71 -0.05 -7.09
N PHE A 93 -12.71 0.75 -7.46
CA PHE A 93 -12.76 2.21 -7.41
C PHE A 93 -12.61 2.82 -8.80
N GLY A 94 -13.65 3.49 -9.32
CA GLY A 94 -13.50 4.31 -10.52
C GLY A 94 -12.60 5.53 -10.25
N ASP A 95 -13.02 6.37 -9.30
CA ASP A 95 -12.20 7.49 -8.81
C ASP A 95 -11.19 7.01 -7.76
N MET A 96 -9.90 7.13 -8.07
CA MET A 96 -8.82 6.67 -7.19
C MET A 96 -8.22 7.79 -6.32
N ARG A 97 -8.68 9.04 -6.47
CA ARG A 97 -8.08 10.19 -5.76
C ARG A 97 -8.14 10.04 -4.25
N GLY A 98 -9.32 9.70 -3.73
CA GLY A 98 -9.53 9.55 -2.29
C GLY A 98 -8.66 8.45 -1.70
N VAL A 99 -8.72 7.25 -2.28
CA VAL A 99 -7.99 6.08 -1.77
C VAL A 99 -6.46 6.26 -1.84
N LEU A 100 -5.93 6.78 -2.95
CA LEU A 100 -4.48 7.01 -3.09
C LEU A 100 -3.98 8.09 -2.13
N LYS A 101 -4.77 9.14 -1.91
CA LYS A 101 -4.43 10.17 -0.93
C LYS A 101 -4.42 9.61 0.49
N SER A 102 -5.38 8.75 0.83
CA SER A 102 -5.41 8.13 2.14
C SER A 102 -4.21 7.19 2.34
N PHE A 103 -3.79 6.41 1.32
CA PHE A 103 -2.55 5.63 1.39
C PHE A 103 -1.33 6.52 1.60
N ALA A 104 -1.20 7.59 0.81
CA ALA A 104 -0.07 8.51 0.91
C ALA A 104 0.06 9.15 2.30
N ASN A 105 -1.06 9.50 2.92
CA ASN A 105 -1.09 10.05 4.29
C ASN A 105 -0.67 9.04 5.37
N ARG A 106 -0.70 7.74 5.07
CA ARG A 106 -0.33 6.67 5.98
C ARG A 106 1.08 6.13 5.73
N LEU A 107 1.74 6.56 4.67
CA LEU A 107 3.12 6.18 4.37
C LEU A 107 4.11 7.04 5.16
N ALA A 108 5.19 6.39 5.60
CA ALA A 108 6.36 7.08 6.10
C ALA A 108 6.99 7.89 4.96
N VAL A 109 7.76 8.93 5.29
CA VAL A 109 8.57 9.62 4.28
C VAL A 109 9.50 8.60 3.63
N GLY A 110 9.40 8.45 2.31
CA GLY A 110 10.18 7.45 1.55
C GLY A 110 9.66 6.01 1.64
N GLY A 111 8.48 5.79 2.22
CA GLY A 111 7.77 4.50 2.15
C GLY A 111 7.19 4.24 0.75
N ASP A 112 6.93 2.97 0.47
CA ASP A 112 6.47 2.49 -0.84
C ASP A 112 4.99 2.06 -0.82
N LEU A 113 4.28 2.30 -1.93
CA LEU A 113 2.93 1.78 -2.18
C LEU A 113 2.96 0.87 -3.40
N ILE A 114 2.41 -0.33 -3.24
CA ILE A 114 2.23 -1.30 -4.34
C ILE A 114 0.76 -1.63 -4.45
N PHE A 115 0.19 -1.50 -5.64
CA PHE A 115 -1.20 -1.86 -5.88
C PHE A 115 -1.44 -2.41 -7.28
N SER A 116 -2.53 -3.16 -7.45
CA SER A 116 -2.98 -3.63 -8.75
C SER A 116 -4.32 -3.02 -9.17
N THR A 117 -4.54 -2.92 -10.48
CA THR A 117 -5.76 -2.43 -11.12
C THR A 117 -6.11 -3.32 -12.31
N GLU A 118 -7.38 -3.32 -12.71
CA GLU A 118 -7.75 -3.83 -14.03
C GLU A 118 -7.33 -2.80 -15.08
N THR A 119 -6.79 -3.26 -16.21
CA THR A 119 -6.23 -2.37 -17.22
C THR A 119 -7.16 -2.22 -18.43
N MET A 120 -7.25 -1.01 -18.98
CA MET A 120 -7.84 -0.75 -20.29
C MET A 120 -6.89 0.06 -21.16
N LYS A 121 -7.07 -0.03 -22.48
CA LYS A 121 -6.37 0.87 -23.42
C LYS A 121 -6.80 2.31 -23.18
N ALA A 122 -5.87 3.23 -23.36
CA ALA A 122 -6.19 4.66 -23.39
C ALA A 122 -7.22 4.95 -24.50
N GLY A 123 -8.15 5.85 -24.20
CA GLY A 123 -9.23 6.28 -25.08
C GLY A 123 -9.90 7.52 -24.47
N ASP A 124 -11.17 7.74 -24.78
CA ASP A 124 -11.89 8.94 -24.33
C ASP A 124 -12.19 8.95 -22.82
N TYR A 125 -12.02 7.81 -22.14
CA TYR A 125 -12.34 7.63 -20.72
C TYR A 125 -11.09 7.30 -19.90
N ASN A 126 -11.03 7.84 -18.68
CA ASN A 126 -9.99 7.52 -17.69
C ASN A 126 -10.17 6.13 -17.07
N TRP A 127 -11.43 5.72 -16.94
CA TRP A 127 -11.83 4.42 -16.42
C TRP A 127 -13.22 4.04 -16.91
N VAL A 128 -13.54 2.75 -16.88
CA VAL A 128 -14.87 2.21 -17.21
C VAL A 128 -15.24 1.11 -16.22
N GLN A 129 -16.51 1.05 -15.85
CA GLN A 129 -17.04 -0.10 -15.11
C GLN A 129 -17.31 -1.25 -16.07
N LEU A 130 -16.75 -2.41 -15.77
CA LEU A 130 -16.93 -3.66 -16.51
C LEU A 130 -18.20 -4.37 -16.05
N GLN A 131 -18.63 -5.39 -16.82
CA GLN A 131 -19.76 -6.24 -16.45
C GLN A 131 -19.54 -7.03 -15.14
N SER A 132 -18.28 -7.20 -14.74
CA SER A 132 -17.90 -7.82 -13.47
C SER A 132 -18.03 -6.87 -12.26
N GLU A 133 -18.60 -5.68 -12.46
CA GLU A 133 -18.69 -4.58 -11.49
C GLU A 133 -17.34 -3.96 -11.08
N ARG A 134 -16.23 -4.48 -11.61
CA ARG A 134 -14.88 -3.94 -11.48
C ARG A 134 -14.67 -2.77 -12.42
N TYR A 135 -13.79 -1.86 -12.06
CA TYR A 135 -13.34 -0.74 -12.87
C TYR A 135 -11.99 -1.07 -13.50
N ALA A 136 -11.92 -0.89 -14.82
CA ALA A 136 -10.67 -0.87 -15.56
C ALA A 136 -10.20 0.56 -15.76
N HIS A 137 -8.89 0.77 -15.67
CA HIS A 137 -8.24 2.07 -15.70
C HIS A 137 -7.23 2.16 -16.84
N CYS A 138 -7.12 3.32 -17.47
CA CYS A 138 -6.02 3.57 -18.38
C CYS A 138 -4.73 3.86 -17.58
N ALA A 139 -3.59 3.38 -18.07
CA ALA A 139 -2.31 3.48 -17.34
C ALA A 139 -1.92 4.93 -16.98
N ASP A 140 -2.20 5.89 -17.88
CA ASP A 140 -1.89 7.31 -17.65
C ASP A 140 -2.79 7.95 -16.59
N TYR A 141 -4.04 7.50 -16.46
CA TYR A 141 -4.91 7.93 -15.35
C TYR A 141 -4.34 7.45 -14.02
N VAL A 142 -3.94 6.19 -13.91
CA VAL A 142 -3.34 5.64 -12.69
C VAL A 142 -2.11 6.44 -12.27
N ARG A 143 -1.21 6.72 -13.23
CA ARG A 143 0.00 7.52 -12.98
C ARG A 143 -0.33 8.92 -12.47
N ARG A 144 -1.25 9.62 -13.14
CA ARG A 144 -1.66 10.98 -12.75
C ARG A 144 -2.28 11.01 -11.36
N MET A 145 -3.14 10.05 -11.01
CA MET A 145 -3.75 10.01 -9.68
C MET A 145 -2.74 9.71 -8.56
N ALA A 146 -1.71 8.91 -8.84
CA ALA A 146 -0.61 8.70 -7.90
C ALA A 146 0.20 9.99 -7.69
N GLU A 147 0.55 10.68 -8.76
CA GLU A 147 1.26 11.97 -8.71
C GLU A 147 0.45 13.04 -7.97
N ASP A 148 -0.86 13.16 -8.24
CA ASP A 148 -1.77 14.09 -7.56
C ASP A 148 -1.91 13.77 -6.06
N ALA A 149 -1.71 12.52 -5.65
CA ALA A 149 -1.69 12.10 -4.25
C ALA A 149 -0.34 12.36 -3.55
N GLY A 150 0.65 12.90 -4.27
CA GLY A 150 2.01 13.16 -3.75
C GLY A 150 2.96 11.97 -3.84
N LEU A 151 2.58 10.91 -4.57
CA LEU A 151 3.42 9.73 -4.77
C LEU A 151 4.25 9.88 -6.04
N LYS A 152 5.47 9.35 -6.03
CA LYS A 152 6.32 9.26 -7.23
C LYS A 152 6.19 7.87 -7.83
N VAL A 153 5.76 7.77 -9.09
CA VAL A 153 5.69 6.47 -9.78
C VAL A 153 7.10 5.97 -10.11
N VAL A 154 7.48 4.83 -9.53
CA VAL A 154 8.77 4.16 -9.75
C VAL A 154 8.67 3.10 -10.85
N SER A 155 7.56 2.35 -10.90
CA SER A 155 7.31 1.30 -11.87
C SER A 155 5.82 1.16 -12.15
N GLN A 156 5.48 0.78 -13.38
CA GLN A 156 4.13 0.45 -13.81
C GLN A 156 4.24 -0.53 -14.96
N MET A 157 3.69 -1.74 -14.80
CA MET A 157 3.79 -2.79 -15.81
C MET A 157 2.45 -3.51 -15.98
N PRO A 158 2.03 -3.81 -17.22
CA PRO A 158 0.90 -4.70 -17.45
C PRO A 158 1.28 -6.12 -17.02
N PHE A 159 0.32 -6.83 -16.43
CA PHE A 159 0.47 -8.23 -16.07
C PHE A 159 -0.80 -8.98 -16.48
N THR A 160 -0.62 -10.20 -16.98
CA THR A 160 -1.70 -11.14 -17.21
C THR A 160 -1.30 -12.42 -16.50
N PRO A 161 -2.15 -12.94 -15.59
CA PRO A 161 -1.86 -14.17 -14.86
C PRO A 161 -1.78 -15.41 -15.77
#